data_AF-A0A4Q5W5Y7-F1
#
_entry.id   AF-A0A4Q5W5Y7-F1
#
_cell.length_a   1.000
_cell.length_b   1.000
_cell.length_c   1.000
_cell.angle_alpha   90.00
_cell.angle_beta   90.00
_cell.angle_gamma   90.00
#
_symmetry.space_group_name_H-M   'P 1'
#
loop_
_entity.id
_entity.type
_entity.pdbx_description
1 polymer ?
#
loop_
_entity_poly.entity_id
_entity_poly.type
_entity_poly.pdbx_seq_one_letter_code
_entity_poly.pdbx_strand_id
1 'polypeptide(L)'
;MTVLIATACRKEDKPAGPATETPAPPPADDRRTVRLRSIEETGMPAPYYSFTYDPDGYVTDISFAGGFFRYTVTYAQKRVTQVRNTPDGALLQYHYSNGRVDAIHKTDSNGEPVWDYLFTYNTNGRLETVRWVQLQAGSAATVRRVELTYDAAGELSEWKDFHDINGTLTWLRTFRYSNYDSAVNVDDFGLLKSFFEDVLFLPSVRLQQHNPRHVTLLGPVNDFGIDYTFTYANGLPATRDGIMRQTRGGTGAPITLRSQYAYF
;
A
#
# COMPACT_ATOMS: atom_id res chain seq x y z
N MET A 1 46.07 18.33 -61.79
CA MET A 1 45.40 17.37 -60.89
C MET A 1 45.96 17.62 -59.51
N THR A 2 45.24 18.40 -58.71
CA THR A 2 45.73 18.97 -57.44
C THR A 2 44.99 18.26 -56.31
N VAL A 3 45.73 17.58 -55.43
CA VAL A 3 45.18 16.82 -54.31
C VAL A 3 45.22 17.71 -53.07
N LEU A 4 44.04 17.99 -52.49
CA LEU A 4 43.89 18.67 -51.20
C LEU A 4 43.96 17.62 -50.08
N ILE A 5 44.88 17.80 -49.13
CA ILE A 5 44.95 16.98 -47.91
C ILE A 5 44.39 17.83 -46.76
N ALA A 6 43.25 17.41 -46.21
CA ALA A 6 42.68 18.01 -45.02
C ALA A 6 43.13 17.21 -43.78
N THR A 7 43.97 17.82 -42.95
CA THR A 7 44.32 17.30 -41.62
C THR A 7 43.26 17.72 -40.60
N ALA A 8 42.49 16.75 -40.11
CA ALA A 8 41.54 16.94 -39.01
C ALA A 8 42.24 16.74 -37.65
N CYS A 9 42.18 17.74 -36.78
CA CYS A 9 42.65 17.65 -35.39
C CYS A 9 41.73 16.72 -34.58
N ARG A 10 42.29 15.64 -34.01
CA ARG A 10 41.62 14.84 -32.96
C ARG A 10 41.76 15.57 -31.62
N LYS A 11 40.63 15.86 -30.98
CA LYS A 11 40.54 16.36 -29.61
C LYS A 11 40.75 15.16 -28.67
N GLU A 12 41.75 15.22 -27.80
CA GLU A 12 42.00 14.19 -26.79
C GLU A 12 40.83 14.09 -25.81
N ASP A 13 40.31 12.87 -25.64
CA ASP A 13 39.31 12.54 -24.63
C ASP A 13 39.95 12.58 -23.24
N LYS A 14 39.50 13.54 -22.43
CA LYS A 14 39.91 13.68 -21.04
C LYS A 14 39.45 12.44 -20.25
N PRO A 15 40.34 11.77 -19.47
CA PRO A 15 39.94 10.62 -18.68
C PRO A 15 38.80 11.00 -17.73
N ALA A 16 37.71 10.23 -17.76
CA ALA A 16 36.61 10.37 -16.84
C ALA A 16 37.15 10.25 -15.41
N GLY A 17 36.95 11.31 -14.61
CA GLY A 17 37.30 11.28 -13.19
C GLY A 17 36.56 10.16 -12.47
N PRO A 18 37.06 9.71 -11.30
CA PRO A 18 36.40 8.68 -10.50
C PRO A 18 34.94 9.08 -10.28
N ALA A 19 34.03 8.17 -10.62
CA ALA A 19 32.60 8.37 -10.42
C ALA A 19 32.39 8.73 -8.95
N THR A 20 31.84 9.91 -8.70
CA THR A 20 31.45 10.33 -7.36
C THR A 20 30.42 9.33 -6.86
N GLU A 21 30.80 8.46 -5.92
CA GLU A 21 29.88 7.53 -5.30
C GLU A 21 28.75 8.33 -4.65
N THR A 22 27.54 8.19 -5.19
CA THR A 22 26.34 8.76 -4.57
C THR A 22 26.24 8.19 -3.15
N PRO A 23 26.12 9.03 -2.11
CA PRO A 23 25.99 8.55 -0.74
C PRO A 23 24.88 7.50 -0.64
N ALA A 24 25.19 6.35 -0.05
CA ALA A 24 24.18 5.33 0.17
C ALA A 24 23.02 5.93 1.00
N PRO A 25 21.76 5.70 0.60
CA PRO A 25 20.63 6.20 1.38
C PRO A 25 20.70 5.65 2.82
N PRO A 26 20.28 6.44 3.83
CA PRO A 26 20.30 6.00 5.21
C PRO A 26 19.52 4.68 5.36
N PRO A 27 19.93 3.79 6.28
CA PRO A 27 19.26 2.51 6.47
C PRO A 27 17.80 2.77 6.81
N ALA A 28 16.90 2.14 6.07
CA ALA A 28 15.49 2.32 6.30
C ALA A 28 15.07 1.64 7.61
N ASP A 29 14.13 2.24 8.34
CA ASP A 29 13.65 1.80 9.65
C ASP A 29 12.13 1.70 9.57
N ASP A 30 11.60 0.50 9.81
CA ASP A 30 10.17 0.20 9.65
C ASP A 30 9.34 0.53 10.91
N ARG A 31 9.92 1.20 11.91
CA ARG A 31 9.14 1.73 13.04
C ARG A 31 8.18 2.83 12.58
N ARG A 32 6.94 2.76 13.07
CA ARG A 32 5.96 3.83 12.90
C ARG A 32 6.12 4.85 14.02
N THR A 33 6.06 6.13 13.67
CA THR A 33 6.06 7.23 14.64
C THR A 33 4.76 7.31 15.43
N VAL A 34 3.65 6.94 14.81
CA VAL A 34 2.33 6.84 15.44
C VAL A 34 2.02 5.37 15.70
N ARG A 35 1.76 5.04 16.98
CA ARG A 35 1.44 3.67 17.41
C ARG A 35 -0.07 3.52 17.58
N LEU A 36 -0.72 3.17 16.48
CA LEU A 36 -2.14 2.84 16.46
C LEU A 36 -2.35 1.51 17.19
N ARG A 37 -3.22 1.49 18.20
CA ARG A 37 -3.60 0.29 18.97
C ARG A 37 -4.71 -0.49 18.28
N SER A 38 -5.76 0.20 17.86
CA SER A 38 -6.89 -0.44 17.17
C SER A 38 -7.69 0.53 16.31
N ILE A 39 -8.37 -0.05 15.32
CA ILE A 39 -9.42 0.59 14.53
C ILE A 39 -10.69 -0.23 14.73
N GLU A 40 -11.76 0.42 15.13
CA GLU A 40 -13.11 -0.16 15.12
C GLU A 40 -13.90 0.43 13.97
N GLU A 41 -14.66 -0.39 13.23
CA GLU A 41 -15.54 0.07 12.16
C GLU A 41 -16.96 -0.45 12.35
N THR A 42 -17.95 0.43 12.15
CA THR A 42 -19.36 0.09 12.34
C THR A 42 -19.79 -1.02 11.39
N GLY A 43 -20.41 -2.07 11.93
CA GLY A 43 -20.87 -3.22 11.15
C GLY A 43 -19.78 -4.24 10.82
N MET A 44 -18.54 -4.02 11.26
CA MET A 44 -17.42 -4.94 11.08
C MET A 44 -17.08 -5.67 12.39
N PRO A 45 -16.52 -6.90 12.34
CA PRO A 45 -16.04 -7.58 13.54
C PRO A 45 -14.98 -6.73 14.26
N ALA A 46 -15.20 -6.48 15.56
CA ALA A 46 -14.39 -5.56 16.35
C ALA A 46 -13.29 -6.28 17.18
N PRO A 47 -12.10 -5.69 17.34
CA PRO A 47 -11.62 -4.56 16.55
C PRO A 47 -11.41 -4.97 15.08
N TYR A 48 -11.63 -4.04 14.15
CA TYR A 48 -11.44 -4.30 12.73
C TYR A 48 -9.95 -4.49 12.41
N TYR A 49 -9.11 -3.65 13.01
CA TYR A 49 -7.66 -3.88 13.12
C TYR A 49 -7.20 -3.71 14.57
N SER A 50 -6.23 -4.50 15.02
CA SER A 50 -5.46 -4.18 16.22
C SER A 50 -3.99 -4.50 16.05
N PHE A 51 -3.13 -3.75 16.74
CA PHE A 51 -1.68 -3.85 16.63
C PHE A 51 -1.05 -3.95 18.03
N THR A 52 -0.04 -4.81 18.15
CA THR A 52 0.85 -4.89 19.32
C THR A 52 2.22 -4.39 18.91
N TYR A 53 2.92 -3.73 19.83
CA TYR A 53 4.26 -3.21 19.61
C TYR A 53 5.23 -3.74 20.66
N ASP A 54 6.49 -3.90 20.28
CA ASP A 54 7.58 -4.11 21.23
C ASP A 54 8.02 -2.80 21.92
N PRO A 55 8.93 -2.84 22.92
CA PRO A 55 9.43 -1.65 23.59
C PRO A 55 10.15 -0.64 22.67
N ASP A 56 10.72 -1.11 21.55
CA ASP A 56 11.42 -0.27 20.58
C ASP A 56 10.47 0.41 19.57
N GLY A 57 9.19 0.00 19.57
CA GLY A 57 8.11 0.55 18.74
C GLY A 57 7.88 -0.16 17.42
N TYR A 58 8.39 -1.39 17.22
CA TYR A 58 8.05 -2.22 16.06
C TYR A 58 6.74 -2.95 16.29
N VAL A 59 5.91 -3.06 15.26
CA VAL A 59 4.69 -3.87 15.31
C VAL A 59 5.08 -5.35 15.39
N THR A 60 4.68 -6.07 16.44
CA THR A 60 4.94 -7.52 16.58
C THR A 60 3.76 -8.36 16.12
N ASP A 61 2.55 -7.85 16.30
CA ASP A 61 1.32 -8.57 15.98
C ASP A 61 0.29 -7.66 15.31
N ILE A 62 -0.41 -8.22 14.33
CA ILE A 62 -1.53 -7.57 13.64
C ILE A 62 -2.73 -8.53 13.72
N SER A 63 -3.88 -8.02 14.16
CA SER A 63 -5.15 -8.75 14.14
C SER A 63 -6.11 -8.04 13.20
N PHE A 64 -6.88 -8.81 12.42
CA PHE A 64 -7.89 -8.28 11.52
C PHE A 64 -9.25 -8.96 11.74
N ALA A 65 -10.31 -8.17 11.63
CA ALA A 65 -11.71 -8.58 11.77
C ALA A 65 -11.95 -9.45 13.02
N GLY A 66 -11.69 -8.88 14.20
CA GLY A 66 -11.92 -9.58 15.47
C GLY A 66 -11.01 -10.80 15.67
N GLY A 67 -9.83 -10.82 15.04
CA GLY A 67 -8.89 -11.94 15.13
C GLY A 67 -9.17 -13.10 14.19
N PHE A 68 -10.02 -12.89 13.18
CA PHE A 68 -10.23 -13.86 12.10
C PHE A 68 -8.92 -14.15 11.36
N PHE A 69 -8.14 -13.10 11.05
CA PHE A 69 -6.74 -13.23 10.68
C PHE A 69 -5.84 -12.66 11.77
N ARG A 70 -4.75 -13.35 12.07
CA ARG A 70 -3.76 -12.92 13.07
C ARG A 70 -2.39 -13.14 12.49
N TYR A 71 -1.55 -12.12 12.57
CA TYR A 71 -0.24 -12.11 11.97
C TYR A 71 0.83 -11.80 13.00
N THR A 72 1.93 -12.53 12.97
CA THR A 72 3.15 -12.20 13.72
C THR A 72 4.20 -11.66 12.75
N VAL A 73 4.87 -10.57 13.11
CA VAL A 73 5.82 -9.85 12.27
C VAL A 73 7.23 -10.04 12.80
N THR A 74 8.15 -10.40 11.91
CA THR A 74 9.58 -10.57 12.21
C THR A 74 10.39 -9.52 11.47
N TYR A 75 11.44 -9.03 12.12
CA TYR A 75 12.35 -8.04 11.58
C TYR A 75 13.78 -8.55 11.52
N ALA A 76 14.56 -8.05 10.55
CA ALA A 76 16.01 -8.09 10.57
C ALA A 76 16.53 -6.73 10.11
N GLN A 77 17.60 -6.24 10.73
CA GLN A 77 18.19 -4.93 10.39
C GLN A 77 17.14 -3.79 10.37
N LYS A 78 16.19 -3.81 11.32
CA LYS A 78 15.08 -2.83 11.44
C LYS A 78 14.06 -2.83 10.30
N ARG A 79 14.05 -3.89 9.49
CA ARG A 79 13.15 -4.07 8.34
C ARG A 79 12.32 -5.32 8.49
N VAL A 80 11.06 -5.28 8.09
CA VAL A 80 10.18 -6.46 8.08
C VAL A 80 10.80 -7.50 7.15
N THR A 81 11.02 -8.71 7.63
CA THR A 81 11.49 -9.82 6.79
C THR A 81 10.40 -10.84 6.55
N GLN A 82 9.52 -11.02 7.55
CA GLN A 82 8.47 -12.04 7.49
C GLN A 82 7.20 -11.57 8.20
N VAL A 83 6.06 -11.97 7.65
CA VAL A 83 4.76 -11.91 8.30
C VAL A 83 4.14 -13.30 8.23
N ARG A 84 3.82 -13.90 9.37
CA ARG A 84 3.21 -15.23 9.44
C ARG A 84 1.75 -15.10 9.82
N ASN A 85 0.84 -15.64 9.01
CA ASN A 85 -0.56 -15.79 9.37
C ASN A 85 -0.70 -16.99 10.30
N THR A 86 -1.03 -16.76 11.57
CA THR A 86 -1.03 -17.79 12.63
C THR A 86 -2.15 -18.82 12.47
N PRO A 87 -3.39 -18.46 12.08
CA PRO A 87 -4.46 -19.44 11.87
C PRO A 87 -4.20 -20.49 10.79
N ASP A 88 -3.62 -20.13 9.63
CA ASP A 88 -3.39 -21.07 8.52
C ASP A 88 -1.91 -21.50 8.37
N GLY A 89 -0.99 -20.85 9.10
CA GLY A 89 0.43 -21.12 9.08
C GLY A 89 1.19 -20.52 7.89
N ALA A 90 0.51 -19.82 6.98
CA ALA A 90 1.11 -19.25 5.78
C ALA A 90 2.16 -18.18 6.14
N LEU A 91 3.19 -18.08 5.30
CA LEU A 91 4.33 -17.20 5.53
C LEU A 91 4.49 -16.25 4.35
N LEU A 92 4.52 -14.95 4.62
CA LEU A 92 4.84 -13.89 3.68
C LEU A 92 6.29 -13.45 3.91
N GLN A 93 7.15 -13.63 2.93
CA GLN A 93 8.57 -13.25 2.96
C GLN A 93 8.80 -11.98 2.15
N TYR A 94 9.45 -10.98 2.76
CA TYR A 94 9.60 -9.65 2.18
C TYR A 94 10.96 -9.51 1.50
N HIS A 95 10.93 -9.08 0.24
CA HIS A 95 12.09 -8.81 -0.59
C HIS A 95 12.24 -7.33 -0.85
N TYR A 96 13.49 -6.87 -0.92
CA TYR A 96 13.81 -5.46 -1.03
C TYR A 96 14.75 -5.19 -2.20
N SER A 97 14.42 -4.14 -2.95
CA SER A 97 15.28 -3.54 -3.95
C SER A 97 15.34 -2.03 -3.75
N ASN A 98 16.54 -1.45 -3.80
CA ASN A 98 16.78 -0.02 -3.56
C ASN A 98 16.15 0.50 -2.25
N GLY A 99 16.17 -0.32 -1.19
CA GLY A 99 15.63 0.05 0.12
C GLY A 99 14.10 0.07 0.22
N ARG A 100 13.38 -0.52 -0.74
CA ARG A 100 11.91 -0.64 -0.73
C ARG A 100 11.46 -2.06 -1.01
N VAL A 101 10.28 -2.43 -0.51
CA VAL A 101 9.70 -3.75 -0.78
C VAL A 101 9.36 -3.82 -2.26
N ASP A 102 9.94 -4.75 -3.01
CA ASP A 102 9.65 -4.96 -4.43
C ASP A 102 8.86 -6.25 -4.68
N ALA A 103 9.00 -7.24 -3.80
CA ALA A 103 8.18 -8.43 -3.79
C ALA A 103 7.86 -8.92 -2.36
N ILE A 104 6.73 -9.60 -2.23
CA ILE A 104 6.43 -10.48 -1.10
C ILE A 104 6.07 -11.86 -1.66
N HIS A 105 6.80 -12.89 -1.23
CA HIS A 105 6.52 -14.28 -1.60
C HIS A 105 5.73 -14.95 -0.49
N LYS A 106 4.56 -15.50 -0.82
CA LYS A 106 3.74 -16.26 0.12
C LYS A 106 3.90 -17.75 -0.13
N THR A 107 4.22 -18.46 0.94
CA THR A 107 4.11 -19.92 1.00
C THR A 107 2.95 -20.33 1.90
N ASP A 108 2.36 -21.49 1.63
CA ASP A 108 1.42 -22.13 2.55
C ASP A 108 2.14 -22.70 3.79
N SER A 109 1.41 -23.44 4.63
CA SER A 109 1.94 -24.08 5.83
C SER A 109 2.89 -25.25 5.56
N ASN A 110 2.90 -25.79 4.34
CA ASN A 110 3.84 -26.84 3.91
C ASN A 110 5.10 -26.25 3.27
N GLY A 111 5.14 -24.93 3.04
CA GLY A 111 6.24 -24.24 2.37
C GLY A 111 6.07 -24.16 0.85
N GLU A 112 4.92 -24.56 0.30
CA GLU A 112 4.64 -24.47 -1.13
C GLU A 112 4.31 -23.03 -1.53
N PRO A 113 4.94 -22.48 -2.59
CA PRO A 113 4.62 -21.14 -3.09
C PRO A 113 3.18 -21.06 -3.60
N VAL A 114 2.44 -20.06 -3.15
CA VAL A 114 1.01 -19.87 -3.52
C VAL A 114 0.72 -18.50 -4.12
N TRP A 115 1.45 -17.45 -3.70
CA TRP A 115 1.26 -16.09 -4.20
C TRP A 115 2.57 -15.32 -4.26
N ASP A 116 2.71 -14.49 -5.28
CA ASP A 116 3.63 -13.34 -5.26
C ASP A 116 2.84 -12.03 -5.25
N TYR A 117 3.26 -11.10 -4.40
CA TYR A 117 2.81 -9.72 -4.44
C TYR A 117 3.96 -8.86 -4.97
N LEU A 118 3.77 -8.23 -6.13
CA LEU A 118 4.82 -7.46 -6.81
C LEU A 118 4.52 -5.97 -6.75
N PHE A 119 5.53 -5.17 -6.40
CA PHE A 119 5.40 -3.74 -6.13
C PHE A 119 6.29 -2.93 -7.08
N THR A 120 5.73 -1.88 -7.67
CA THR A 120 6.51 -0.89 -8.43
C THR A 120 6.29 0.50 -7.87
N TYR A 121 7.29 1.36 -8.06
CA TYR A 121 7.30 2.72 -7.54
C TYR A 121 7.54 3.71 -8.67
N ASN A 122 6.90 4.88 -8.59
CA ASN A 122 7.16 5.97 -9.53
C ASN A 122 8.51 6.65 -9.27
N THR A 123 8.86 7.64 -10.09
CA THR A 123 10.13 8.38 -9.99
C THR A 123 10.32 9.16 -8.69
N ASN A 124 9.22 9.59 -8.04
CA ASN A 124 9.24 10.20 -6.70
C ASN A 124 9.32 9.15 -5.58
N GLY A 125 9.27 7.88 -5.94
CA GLY A 125 9.40 6.76 -5.04
C GLY A 125 8.16 6.37 -4.26
N ARG A 126 6.98 6.76 -4.75
CA ARG A 126 5.70 6.33 -4.18
C ARG A 126 5.23 5.06 -4.86
N LEU A 127 4.53 4.20 -4.12
CA LEU A 127 3.99 2.95 -4.64
C LEU A 127 2.99 3.26 -5.75
N GLU A 128 3.20 2.71 -6.94
CA GLU A 128 2.43 3.00 -8.15
C GLU A 128 1.60 1.80 -8.60
N THR A 129 2.13 0.58 -8.49
CA THR A 129 1.39 -0.63 -8.84
C THR A 129 1.62 -1.73 -7.83
N VAL A 130 0.56 -2.49 -7.54
CA VAL A 130 0.62 -3.77 -6.83
C VAL A 130 -0.01 -4.84 -7.71
N ARG A 131 0.65 -6.00 -7.86
CA ARG A 131 0.09 -7.16 -8.57
C ARG A 131 0.04 -8.35 -7.65
N TRP A 132 -1.09 -9.06 -7.66
CA TRP A 132 -1.26 -10.35 -7.02
C TRP A 132 -1.13 -11.41 -8.09
N VAL A 133 -0.08 -12.20 -7.99
CA VAL A 133 0.23 -13.30 -8.91
C VAL A 133 -0.04 -14.60 -8.19
N GLN A 134 -1.05 -15.34 -8.66
CA GLN A 134 -1.31 -16.68 -8.17
C GLN A 134 -0.28 -17.64 -8.75
N LEU A 135 0.32 -18.44 -7.89
CA LEU A 135 1.24 -19.50 -8.28
C LEU A 135 0.49 -20.83 -8.25
N GLN A 136 0.66 -21.62 -9.31
CA GLN A 136 0.19 -23.00 -9.40
C GLN A 136 1.32 -23.85 -9.99
N ALA A 137 1.22 -25.18 -9.91
CA ALA A 137 2.27 -26.09 -10.35
C ALA A 137 2.71 -25.82 -11.81
N GLY A 138 3.83 -25.12 -11.97
CA GLY A 138 4.40 -24.73 -13.26
C GLY A 138 3.78 -23.50 -13.94
N SER A 139 2.89 -22.75 -13.29
CA SER A 139 2.28 -21.55 -13.87
C SER A 139 2.15 -20.40 -12.87
N ALA A 140 2.12 -19.18 -13.42
CA ALA A 140 1.92 -17.96 -12.66
C ALA A 140 0.96 -17.05 -13.43
N ALA A 141 -0.08 -16.55 -12.76
CA ALA A 141 -1.10 -15.70 -13.37
C ALA A 141 -1.40 -14.49 -12.50
N THR A 142 -1.44 -13.29 -13.08
CA THR A 142 -1.89 -12.11 -12.34
C THR A 142 -3.41 -12.11 -12.25
N VAL A 143 -3.93 -12.25 -11.04
CA VAL A 143 -5.38 -12.28 -10.79
C VAL A 143 -5.93 -10.95 -10.30
N ARG A 144 -5.06 -10.08 -9.78
CA ARG A 144 -5.43 -8.74 -9.34
C ARG A 144 -4.29 -7.76 -9.61
N ARG A 145 -4.64 -6.54 -9.98
CA ARG A 145 -3.70 -5.42 -10.11
C ARG A 145 -4.36 -4.16 -9.55
N VAL A 146 -3.60 -3.43 -8.74
CA VAL A 146 -3.96 -2.10 -8.27
C VAL A 146 -3.03 -1.08 -8.91
N GLU A 147 -3.57 0.04 -9.36
CA GLU A 147 -2.81 1.21 -9.83
C GLU A 147 -3.11 2.42 -8.94
N LEU A 148 -2.05 3.12 -8.51
CA LEU A 148 -2.09 4.24 -7.58
C LEU A 148 -1.53 5.48 -8.28
N THR A 149 -2.28 6.58 -8.28
CA THR A 149 -1.80 7.87 -8.79
C THR A 149 -1.86 8.94 -7.72
N TYR A 150 -0.93 9.89 -7.78
CA TYR A 150 -0.78 10.92 -6.77
C TYR A 150 -0.89 12.30 -7.42
N ASP A 151 -1.42 13.26 -6.68
CA ASP A 151 -1.45 14.65 -7.10
C ASP A 151 -0.08 15.35 -6.90
N ALA A 152 -0.03 16.65 -7.21
CA ALA A 152 1.17 17.46 -7.09
C ALA A 152 1.63 17.67 -5.62
N ALA A 153 0.71 17.67 -4.66
CA ALA A 153 1.04 17.69 -3.23
C ALA A 153 1.53 16.31 -2.75
N GLY A 154 1.19 15.29 -3.51
CA GLY A 154 1.55 13.92 -3.26
C GLY A 154 0.59 13.14 -2.42
N GLU A 155 -0.66 13.58 -2.37
CA GLU A 155 -1.75 12.78 -1.88
C GLU A 155 -2.15 11.76 -2.93
N LEU A 156 -2.64 10.60 -2.48
CA LEU A 156 -3.24 9.60 -3.36
C LEU A 156 -4.49 10.19 -4.01
N SER A 157 -4.46 10.51 -5.30
CA SER A 157 -5.63 11.04 -6.01
C SER A 157 -6.55 9.95 -6.53
N GLU A 158 -5.99 8.81 -6.96
CA GLU A 158 -6.76 7.72 -7.56
C GLU A 158 -6.18 6.35 -7.22
N TRP A 159 -7.05 5.40 -6.91
CA TRP A 159 -6.76 3.97 -6.73
C TRP A 159 -7.67 3.19 -7.69
N LYS A 160 -7.09 2.46 -8.64
CA LYS A 160 -7.83 1.62 -9.59
C LYS A 160 -7.60 0.15 -9.28
N ASP A 161 -8.66 -0.65 -9.28
CA ASP A 161 -8.64 -2.07 -8.98
C ASP A 161 -9.04 -2.86 -10.23
N PHE A 162 -8.19 -3.79 -10.63
CA PHE A 162 -8.40 -4.68 -11.76
C PHE A 162 -8.36 -6.12 -11.25
N HIS A 163 -9.30 -6.94 -11.70
CA HIS A 163 -9.39 -8.36 -11.34
C HIS A 163 -9.41 -9.20 -12.60
N ASP A 164 -8.84 -10.39 -12.54
CA ASP A 164 -8.94 -11.36 -13.61
C ASP A 164 -10.38 -11.86 -13.72
N ILE A 165 -10.96 -11.69 -14.90
CA ILE A 165 -12.28 -12.20 -15.27
C ILE A 165 -12.07 -13.00 -16.55
N ASN A 166 -12.06 -14.33 -16.42
CA ASN A 166 -11.87 -15.27 -17.53
C ASN A 166 -10.56 -15.06 -18.30
N GLY A 167 -9.44 -14.86 -17.61
CA GLY A 167 -8.11 -14.69 -18.19
C GLY A 167 -7.79 -13.26 -18.67
N THR A 168 -8.66 -12.29 -18.39
CA THR A 168 -8.45 -10.88 -18.71
C THR A 168 -8.56 -10.00 -17.46
N LEU A 169 -7.50 -9.26 -17.15
CA LEU A 169 -7.53 -8.22 -16.13
C LEU A 169 -8.53 -7.12 -16.53
N THR A 170 -9.66 -7.13 -15.86
CA THR A 170 -10.79 -6.25 -16.10
C THR A 170 -10.87 -5.22 -14.99
N TRP A 171 -11.07 -3.96 -15.36
CA TRP A 171 -11.31 -2.90 -14.40
C TRP A 171 -12.59 -3.20 -13.59
N LEU A 172 -12.47 -3.19 -12.26
CA LEU A 172 -13.58 -3.44 -11.36
C LEU A 172 -14.12 -2.14 -10.76
N ARG A 173 -13.23 -1.24 -10.34
CA ARG A 173 -13.60 0.00 -9.67
C ARG A 173 -12.45 0.99 -9.58
N THR A 174 -12.81 2.24 -9.33
CA THR A 174 -11.87 3.32 -9.06
C THR A 174 -12.33 4.10 -7.83
N PHE A 175 -11.41 4.36 -6.91
CA PHE A 175 -11.59 5.29 -5.82
C PHE A 175 -10.84 6.58 -6.16
N ARG A 176 -11.52 7.72 -6.05
CA ARG A 176 -10.91 9.04 -6.16
C ARG A 176 -11.00 9.73 -4.82
N TYR A 177 -9.88 10.25 -4.35
CA TYR A 177 -9.78 10.92 -3.06
C TYR A 177 -9.57 12.41 -3.28
N SER A 178 -10.22 13.22 -2.46
CA SER A 178 -10.14 14.68 -2.57
C SER A 178 -10.46 15.35 -1.24
N ASN A 179 -10.29 16.67 -1.20
CA ASN A 179 -10.55 17.50 -0.02
C ASN A 179 -9.78 17.00 1.20
N TYR A 180 -8.49 16.71 1.02
CA TYR A 180 -7.61 16.32 2.10
C TYR A 180 -7.56 17.39 3.19
N ASP A 181 -7.51 16.94 4.44
CA ASP A 181 -7.18 17.82 5.57
C ASP A 181 -5.66 18.05 5.68
N SER A 182 -5.22 18.60 6.82
CA SER A 182 -3.80 18.80 7.13
C SER A 182 -3.30 17.90 8.26
N ALA A 183 -4.10 16.94 8.73
CA ALA A 183 -3.74 16.06 9.83
C ALA A 183 -3.13 14.76 9.29
N VAL A 184 -2.19 14.17 10.03
CA VAL A 184 -1.55 12.92 9.63
C VAL A 184 -2.62 11.82 9.41
N ASN A 185 -2.57 11.15 8.26
CA ASN A 185 -3.32 9.92 8.08
C ASN A 185 -2.63 8.76 8.80
N VAL A 186 -3.43 7.95 9.50
CA VAL A 186 -2.97 6.80 10.28
C VAL A 186 -3.56 5.47 9.79
N ASP A 187 -4.31 5.52 8.69
CA ASP A 187 -5.18 4.45 8.21
C ASP A 187 -4.97 4.24 6.72
N ASP A 188 -3.77 3.77 6.36
CA ASP A 188 -3.43 3.32 5.00
C ASP A 188 -3.49 1.80 4.84
N PHE A 189 -3.69 1.05 5.94
CA PHE A 189 -3.71 -0.41 5.98
C PHE A 189 -4.86 -1.03 5.18
N GLY A 190 -6.03 -0.38 5.17
CA GLY A 190 -7.22 -0.89 4.49
C GLY A 190 -7.16 -0.80 2.96
N LEU A 191 -6.28 0.05 2.39
CA LEU A 191 -6.31 0.38 0.96
C LEU A 191 -5.91 -0.80 0.05
N LEU A 192 -5.05 -1.69 0.53
CA LEU A 192 -4.61 -2.86 -0.24
C LEU A 192 -5.31 -4.16 0.20
N LYS A 193 -6.13 -4.11 1.25
CA LYS A 193 -6.75 -5.29 1.86
C LYS A 193 -8.18 -5.50 1.34
N SER A 194 -8.43 -6.64 0.71
CA SER A 194 -9.78 -7.20 0.63
C SER A 194 -10.06 -8.09 1.84
N PHE A 195 -11.32 -8.32 2.21
CA PHE A 195 -11.66 -9.02 3.46
C PHE A 195 -10.97 -10.38 3.61
N PHE A 196 -10.89 -11.20 2.55
CA PHE A 196 -10.30 -12.55 2.59
C PHE A 196 -8.85 -12.63 2.10
N GLU A 197 -8.22 -11.51 1.77
CA GLU A 197 -6.81 -11.47 1.37
C GLU A 197 -5.89 -11.30 2.59
N ASP A 198 -4.59 -11.52 2.42
CA ASP A 198 -3.62 -11.25 3.49
C ASP A 198 -3.43 -9.76 3.74
N VAL A 199 -3.01 -9.41 4.96
CA VAL A 199 -2.50 -8.08 5.25
C VAL A 199 -1.09 -7.93 4.69
N LEU A 200 -0.94 -7.10 3.66
CA LEU A 200 0.35 -6.69 3.12
C LEU A 200 0.90 -5.55 4.01
N PHE A 201 1.69 -5.90 5.02
CA PHE A 201 2.21 -4.93 6.00
C PHE A 201 3.42 -4.18 5.45
N LEU A 202 3.19 -2.96 4.96
CA LEU A 202 4.21 -2.12 4.32
C LEU A 202 4.48 -0.85 5.15
N PRO A 203 5.16 -0.93 6.31
CA PRO A 203 5.29 0.19 7.24
C PRO A 203 6.04 1.40 6.68
N SER A 204 6.93 1.21 5.71
CA SER A 204 7.66 2.30 5.04
C SER A 204 6.95 2.84 3.78
N VAL A 205 5.80 2.28 3.41
CA VAL A 205 4.96 2.81 2.33
C VAL A 205 3.85 3.64 2.95
N ARG A 206 3.78 4.92 2.59
CA ARG A 206 2.70 5.81 2.97
C ARG A 206 1.87 6.17 1.74
N LEU A 207 0.66 5.64 1.68
CA LEU A 207 -0.23 5.85 0.54
C LEU A 207 -0.95 7.21 0.63
N GLN A 208 -1.41 7.58 1.82
CA GLN A 208 -2.08 8.86 2.07
C GLN A 208 -1.25 9.65 3.09
N GLN A 209 -0.95 10.92 2.80
CA GLN A 209 -0.24 11.75 3.78
C GLN A 209 -1.25 12.34 4.74
N HIS A 210 -2.36 12.88 4.23
CA HIS A 210 -3.43 13.44 5.04
C HIS A 210 -4.75 12.67 4.90
N ASN A 211 -5.79 13.05 5.65
CA ASN A 211 -7.06 12.32 5.60
C ASN A 211 -7.97 12.89 4.49
N PRO A 212 -8.46 12.06 3.55
CA PRO A 212 -9.39 12.50 2.52
C PRO A 212 -10.78 12.75 3.11
N ARG A 213 -11.34 13.95 2.92
CA ARG A 213 -12.71 14.26 3.37
C ARG A 213 -13.78 13.91 2.35
N HIS A 214 -13.39 13.60 1.12
CA HIS A 214 -14.32 13.13 0.10
C HIS A 214 -13.73 11.99 -0.71
N VAL A 215 -14.53 10.94 -0.91
CA VAL A 215 -14.20 9.79 -1.75
C VAL A 215 -15.29 9.55 -2.77
N THR A 216 -14.93 9.50 -4.04
CA THR A 216 -15.81 9.02 -5.11
C THR A 216 -15.42 7.58 -5.47
N LEU A 217 -16.36 6.65 -5.32
CA LEU A 217 -16.24 5.26 -5.77
C LEU A 217 -16.96 5.12 -7.11
N LEU A 218 -16.22 4.81 -8.15
CA LEU A 218 -16.72 4.54 -9.49
C LEU A 218 -16.72 3.03 -9.73
N GLY A 219 -17.84 2.49 -10.21
CA GLY A 219 -17.98 1.07 -10.55
C GLY A 219 -18.61 0.87 -11.93
N PRO A 220 -18.77 -0.37 -12.41
CA PRO A 220 -19.38 -0.63 -13.72
C PRO A 220 -20.84 -0.18 -13.76
N VAL A 221 -21.59 -0.43 -12.68
CA VAL A 221 -23.04 -0.20 -12.61
C VAL A 221 -23.40 0.99 -11.74
N ASN A 222 -22.79 1.09 -10.55
CA ASN A 222 -23.13 2.09 -9.54
C ASN A 222 -21.91 2.91 -9.15
N ASP A 223 -22.15 4.18 -8.86
CA ASP A 223 -21.16 5.07 -8.29
C ASP A 223 -21.64 5.60 -6.94
N PHE A 224 -20.70 5.90 -6.06
CA PHE A 224 -20.98 6.39 -4.71
C PHE A 224 -20.09 7.58 -4.38
N GLY A 225 -20.64 8.56 -3.67
CA GLY A 225 -19.89 9.62 -3.01
C GLY A 225 -19.91 9.37 -1.50
N ILE A 226 -18.77 9.56 -0.85
CA ILE A 226 -18.63 9.45 0.60
C ILE A 226 -18.02 10.74 1.11
N ASP A 227 -18.75 11.44 1.97
CA ASP A 227 -18.24 12.61 2.69
C ASP A 227 -17.84 12.19 4.10
N TYR A 228 -16.58 12.44 4.47
CA TYR A 228 -16.04 12.13 5.78
C TYR A 228 -15.86 13.39 6.63
N THR A 229 -16.15 13.25 7.91
CA THR A 229 -15.79 14.21 8.96
C THR A 229 -14.88 13.51 9.96
N PHE A 230 -13.76 14.14 10.28
CA PHE A 230 -12.80 13.64 11.24
C PHE A 230 -12.85 14.48 12.52
N THR A 231 -12.74 13.80 13.66
CA THR A 231 -12.39 14.43 14.94
C THR A 231 -10.99 14.02 15.33
N TYR A 232 -10.33 14.80 16.18
CA TYR A 232 -8.94 14.55 16.56
C TYR A 232 -8.75 14.65 18.06
N ALA A 233 -7.83 13.84 18.56
CA ALA A 233 -7.27 13.93 19.90
C ALA A 233 -5.74 14.00 19.77
N ASN A 234 -5.11 15.00 20.39
CA ASN A 234 -3.67 15.21 20.32
C ASN A 234 -3.11 15.29 18.88
N GLY A 235 -3.87 15.86 17.95
CA GLY A 235 -3.48 15.98 16.54
C GLY A 235 -3.58 14.69 15.71
N LEU A 236 -4.07 13.60 16.28
CA LEU A 236 -4.32 12.32 15.61
C LEU A 236 -5.82 12.08 15.43
N PRO A 237 -6.27 11.44 14.33
CA PRO A 237 -7.68 11.11 14.14
C PRO A 237 -8.22 10.27 15.30
N ALA A 238 -9.33 10.69 15.92
CA ALA A 238 -10.01 9.95 16.98
C ALA A 238 -11.25 9.23 16.45
N THR A 239 -12.04 9.90 15.61
CA THR A 239 -13.14 9.30 14.85
C THR A 239 -13.12 9.74 13.39
N ARG A 240 -13.64 8.87 12.52
CA ARG A 240 -14.01 9.18 11.13
C ARG A 240 -15.47 8.80 10.93
N ASP A 241 -16.35 9.79 10.86
CA ASP A 241 -17.76 9.61 10.55
C ASP A 241 -17.96 9.87 9.05
N GLY A 242 -18.78 9.08 8.37
CA GLY A 242 -18.99 9.16 6.93
C GLY A 242 -20.45 9.04 6.51
N ILE A 243 -20.82 9.68 5.41
CA ILE A 243 -22.13 9.48 4.77
C ILE A 243 -21.89 9.06 3.33
N MET A 244 -22.22 7.81 3.03
CA MET A 244 -22.17 7.25 1.67
C MET A 244 -23.52 7.46 0.97
N ARG A 245 -23.48 7.96 -0.25
CA ARG A 245 -24.66 8.19 -1.11
C ARG A 245 -24.40 7.62 -2.50
N GLN A 246 -25.40 6.95 -3.05
CA GLN A 246 -25.37 6.54 -4.45
C GLN A 246 -25.52 7.77 -5.35
N THR A 247 -24.60 7.95 -6.30
CA THR A 247 -24.57 9.09 -7.23
C THR A 247 -24.92 8.69 -8.66
N ARG A 248 -24.80 7.39 -8.99
CA ARG A 248 -25.28 6.78 -10.24
C ARG A 248 -25.91 5.42 -9.96
N GLY A 249 -26.98 5.09 -10.70
CA GLY A 249 -27.61 3.77 -10.71
C GLY A 249 -28.81 3.59 -9.76
N GLY A 250 -29.34 4.66 -9.18
CA GLY A 250 -30.54 4.62 -8.32
C GLY A 250 -30.52 5.64 -7.18
N THR A 251 -31.56 5.61 -6.35
CA THR A 251 -31.71 6.46 -5.15
C THR A 251 -31.85 5.59 -3.90
N GLY A 252 -30.76 4.93 -3.51
CA GLY A 252 -30.68 4.27 -2.21
C GLY A 252 -30.66 5.27 -1.05
N ALA A 253 -31.13 4.86 0.13
CA ALA A 253 -30.99 5.66 1.34
C ALA A 253 -29.49 5.84 1.68
N PRO A 254 -29.07 7.00 2.20
CA PRO A 254 -27.68 7.18 2.64
C PRO A 254 -27.29 6.17 3.72
N ILE A 255 -26.04 5.72 3.67
CA ILE A 255 -25.46 4.81 4.66
C ILE A 255 -24.49 5.62 5.53
N THR A 256 -24.71 5.57 6.84
CA THR A 256 -23.77 6.16 7.81
C THR A 256 -22.65 5.18 8.09
N LEU A 257 -21.41 5.67 8.01
CA LEU A 257 -20.19 4.95 8.32
C LEU A 257 -19.57 5.58 9.55
N ARG A 258 -18.89 4.78 10.37
CA ARG A 258 -18.08 5.31 11.46
C ARG A 258 -16.92 4.38 11.77
N SER A 259 -15.74 4.98 11.87
CA SER A 259 -14.53 4.35 12.41
C SER A 259 -14.07 5.08 13.68
N GLN A 260 -13.52 4.32 14.63
CA GLN A 260 -12.90 4.85 15.86
C GLN A 260 -11.46 4.37 15.95
N TYR A 261 -10.55 5.27 16.34
CA TYR A 261 -9.12 5.01 16.41
C TYR A 261 -8.66 5.09 17.87
N ALA A 262 -7.87 4.11 18.30
CA ALA A 262 -7.23 4.12 19.61
C ALA A 262 -5.70 4.02 19.46
N TYR A 263 -4.97 4.66 20.35
CA TYR A 263 -3.51 4.75 20.33
C TYR A 263 -2.91 4.30 21.68
N PHE A 264 -1.58 4.13 21.72
CA PHE A 264 -0.79 3.91 22.94
C PHE A 264 -0.24 5.20 23.53
#